data_AF-A0A420WUP2-F1
#
_entry.id   AF-A0A420WUP2-F1
#
_cell.length_a   1.000
_cell.length_b   1.000
_cell.length_c   1.000
_cell.angle_alpha   90.00
_cell.angle_beta   90.00
_cell.angle_gamma   90.00
#
_symmetry.space_group_name_H-M   'P 1'
#
loop_
_entity.id
_entity.type
_entity.pdbx_description
1 polymer ?
#
loop_
_entity_poly.entity_id
_entity_poly.type
_entity_poly.pdbx_seq_one_letter_code
_entity_poly.pdbx_strand_id
1 'polypeptide(L)'
;MATINWQNAPTAEEKLEKTKQGKLAEINRAAEAAVQSIRQQYPQFEIDTWTEQKAEAEAYQTDNSSPTPLLSGIAEGRGISLDELVQKVMAKVKLYRSAVAPVTGKRQRLEDEILAADTVEAVNAVEWPA
;
A
#
# COMPACT_ATOMS: atom_id res chain seq x y z
N MET A 1 -37.91 -39.78 12.02
CA MET A 1 -36.87 -40.10 11.03
C MET A 1 -36.18 -38.80 10.65
N ALA A 2 -35.10 -38.43 11.35
CA ALA A 2 -34.39 -37.20 11.04
C ALA A 2 -33.56 -37.42 9.77
N THR A 3 -33.87 -36.68 8.72
CA THR A 3 -33.03 -36.55 7.53
C THR A 3 -31.76 -35.80 7.94
N ILE A 4 -30.65 -36.53 8.07
CA ILE A 4 -29.34 -35.92 8.19
C ILE A 4 -29.04 -35.26 6.84
N ASN A 5 -29.03 -33.94 6.81
CA ASN A 5 -28.61 -33.18 5.65
C ASN A 5 -27.08 -33.20 5.60
N TRP A 6 -26.52 -34.16 4.85
CA TRP A 6 -25.11 -34.19 4.51
C TRP A 6 -24.82 -33.07 3.51
N GLN A 7 -24.59 -31.87 4.01
CA GLN A 7 -24.02 -30.80 3.18
C GLN A 7 -22.70 -31.32 2.59
N ASN A 8 -22.64 -31.41 1.26
CA ASN A 8 -21.51 -31.98 0.52
C ASN A 8 -20.18 -31.37 0.99
N ALA A 9 -19.19 -32.23 1.27
CA ALA A 9 -17.84 -31.78 1.58
C ALA A 9 -17.25 -31.00 0.39
N PRO A 10 -16.47 -29.93 0.62
CA PRO A 10 -15.92 -29.12 -0.46
C PRO A 10 -14.99 -29.95 -1.35
N THR A 11 -15.08 -29.71 -2.66
CA THR A 11 -14.24 -30.30 -3.69
C THR A 11 -12.77 -29.86 -3.52
N ALA A 12 -11.85 -30.53 -4.22
CA ALA A 12 -10.44 -30.14 -4.22
C ALA A 12 -10.24 -28.73 -4.80
N GLU A 13 -11.00 -28.37 -5.83
CA GLU A 13 -11.00 -27.05 -6.45
C GLU A 13 -11.50 -25.97 -5.49
N GLU A 14 -12.62 -26.21 -4.81
CA GLU A 14 -13.15 -25.27 -3.79
C GLU A 14 -12.18 -25.10 -2.62
N LYS A 15 -11.49 -26.16 -2.21
CA LYS A 15 -10.44 -26.08 -1.19
C LYS A 15 -9.25 -25.25 -1.66
N LEU A 16 -8.78 -25.48 -2.89
CA LEU A 16 -7.66 -24.73 -3.46
C LEU A 16 -7.99 -23.23 -3.55
N GLU A 17 -9.16 -22.88 -4.10
CA GLU A 17 -9.59 -21.50 -4.25
C GLU A 17 -9.73 -20.80 -2.89
N LYS A 18 -10.32 -21.49 -1.91
CA LYS A 18 -10.41 -20.97 -0.53
C LYS A 18 -9.02 -20.75 0.09
N THR A 19 -8.06 -21.66 -0.15
CA THR A 19 -6.68 -21.50 0.33
C THR A 19 -6.01 -20.32 -0.35
N LYS A 20 -6.18 -20.12 -1.67
CA LYS A 20 -5.67 -18.95 -2.40
C LYS A 20 -6.19 -17.65 -1.82
N GLN A 21 -7.50 -17.54 -1.62
CA GLN A 21 -8.13 -16.36 -1.00
C GLN A 21 -7.57 -16.07 0.40
N GLY A 22 -7.43 -17.10 1.23
CA GLY A 22 -6.84 -16.98 2.56
C GLY A 22 -5.41 -16.46 2.52
N LYS A 23 -4.59 -17.01 1.63
CA LYS A 23 -3.19 -16.62 1.47
C LYS A 23 -3.04 -15.22 0.86
N LEU A 24 -3.87 -14.85 -0.11
CA LEU A 24 -3.94 -13.47 -0.62
C LEU A 24 -4.24 -12.47 0.49
N ALA A 25 -5.21 -12.77 1.36
CA ALA A 25 -5.51 -11.92 2.50
C ALA A 25 -4.34 -11.82 3.50
N GLU A 26 -3.57 -12.89 3.69
CA GLU A 26 -2.36 -12.89 4.52
C GLU A 26 -1.26 -11.99 3.95
N ILE A 27 -0.92 -12.13 2.66
CA ILE A 27 0.13 -11.31 2.04
C ILE A 27 -0.28 -9.84 1.96
N ASN A 28 -1.57 -9.54 1.77
CA ASN A 28 -2.09 -8.18 1.75
C ASN A 28 -1.94 -7.53 3.14
N ARG A 29 -2.33 -8.24 4.21
CA ARG A 29 -2.13 -7.76 5.59
C ARG A 29 -0.65 -7.52 5.91
N ALA A 30 0.24 -8.40 5.47
CA ALA A 30 1.67 -8.24 5.72
C ALA A 30 2.25 -7.02 4.98
N ALA A 31 1.85 -6.82 3.72
CA ALA A 31 2.22 -5.63 2.93
C ALA A 31 1.67 -4.34 3.56
N GLU A 32 0.40 -4.33 3.96
CA GLU A 32 -0.23 -3.21 4.66
C GLU A 32 0.48 -2.87 5.96
N ALA A 33 0.84 -3.86 6.79
CA ALA A 33 1.58 -3.64 8.02
C ALA A 33 2.96 -3.02 7.77
N ALA A 34 3.67 -3.50 6.74
CA ALA A 34 4.95 -2.93 6.33
C ALA A 34 4.80 -1.47 5.89
N VAL A 35 3.81 -1.14 5.05
CA VAL A 35 3.53 0.25 4.64
C VAL A 35 3.06 1.11 5.81
N GLN A 36 2.23 0.58 6.71
CA GLN A 36 1.69 1.33 7.84
C GLN A 36 2.79 1.77 8.79
N SER A 37 3.83 0.96 9.00
CA SER A 37 5.01 1.37 9.81
C SER A 37 5.68 2.64 9.30
N ILE A 38 5.63 2.90 7.98
CA ILE A 38 6.17 4.12 7.35
C ILE A 38 5.26 5.32 7.62
N ARG A 39 3.94 5.08 7.63
CA ARG A 39 2.89 6.12 7.74
C ARG A 39 2.58 6.53 9.19
N GLN A 40 2.82 5.65 10.17
CA GLN A 40 2.45 5.84 11.59
C GLN A 40 2.96 7.14 12.24
N GLN A 41 3.98 7.77 11.67
CA GLN A 41 4.52 9.05 12.16
C GLN A 41 3.64 10.26 11.82
N TYR A 42 2.61 10.07 10.99
CA TYR A 42 1.77 11.13 10.47
C TYR A 42 0.29 10.87 10.78
N PRO A 43 -0.47 11.89 11.20
CA PRO A 43 -1.91 11.76 11.36
C PRO A 43 -2.59 11.54 10.01
N GLN A 44 -3.75 10.87 10.02
CA GLN A 44 -4.45 10.47 8.80
C GLN A 44 -4.74 11.65 7.86
N PHE A 45 -5.22 12.78 8.40
CA PHE A 45 -5.54 13.97 7.59
C PHE A 45 -4.31 14.50 6.83
N GLU A 46 -3.10 14.40 7.40
CA GLU A 46 -1.88 14.83 6.69
C GLU A 46 -1.62 13.90 5.52
N ILE A 47 -1.77 12.59 5.72
CA ILE A 47 -1.53 11.61 4.68
C ILE A 47 -2.53 11.77 3.52
N ASP A 48 -3.79 12.07 3.82
CA ASP A 48 -4.82 12.30 2.81
C ASP A 48 -4.47 13.45 1.86
N THR A 49 -3.61 14.39 2.30
CA THR A 49 -3.14 15.53 1.50
C THR A 49 -1.84 15.27 0.73
N TRP A 50 -1.13 14.16 0.96
CA TRP A 50 0.20 13.94 0.37
C TRP A 50 0.21 13.96 -1.15
N THR A 51 -0.85 13.46 -1.79
CA THR A 51 -0.99 13.48 -3.26
C THR A 51 -1.06 14.91 -3.79
N GLU A 52 -1.79 15.79 -3.12
CA GLU A 52 -1.92 17.20 -3.48
C GLU A 52 -0.63 17.96 -3.20
N GLN A 53 0.00 17.76 -2.03
CA GLN A 53 1.31 18.35 -1.71
C GLN A 53 2.37 17.99 -2.77
N LYS A 54 2.41 16.72 -3.19
CA LYS A 54 3.30 16.27 -4.26
C LYS A 54 2.99 16.98 -5.58
N ALA A 55 1.71 17.04 -5.97
CA ALA A 55 1.30 17.64 -7.23
C ALA A 55 1.65 19.14 -7.29
N GLU A 56 1.36 19.89 -6.22
CA GLU A 56 1.73 21.30 -6.10
C GLU A 56 3.25 21.50 -6.12
N ALA A 57 4.01 20.64 -5.44
CA ALA A 57 5.48 20.72 -5.43
C ALA A 57 6.07 20.44 -6.83
N GLU A 58 5.57 19.44 -7.55
CA GLU A 58 6.00 19.11 -8.92
C GLU A 58 5.65 20.25 -9.90
N ALA A 59 4.48 20.87 -9.75
CA ALA A 59 4.07 22.03 -10.54
C ALA A 59 4.96 23.26 -10.26
N TYR A 60 5.20 23.58 -8.99
CA TYR A 60 6.07 24.67 -8.58
C TYR A 60 7.52 24.52 -9.06
N GLN A 61 8.05 23.29 -9.02
CA GLN A 61 9.39 23.00 -9.57
C GLN A 61 9.49 23.22 -11.08
N THR A 62 8.38 23.07 -11.80
CA THR A 62 8.31 23.28 -13.25
C THR A 62 8.09 24.75 -13.59
N ASP A 63 7.21 25.43 -12.86
CA ASP A 63 6.86 26.84 -12.99
C ASP A 63 6.54 27.40 -11.61
N ASN A 64 7.39 28.28 -11.09
CA ASN A 64 7.26 28.85 -9.75
C ASN A 64 6.08 29.83 -9.61
N SER A 65 5.38 30.15 -10.70
CA SER A 65 4.13 30.90 -10.69
C SER A 65 2.88 30.01 -10.56
N SER A 66 3.06 28.68 -10.58
CA SER A 66 1.97 27.72 -10.42
C SER A 66 1.23 27.91 -9.09
N PRO A 67 -0.12 27.84 -9.07
CA PRO A 67 -0.89 27.88 -7.83
C PRO A 67 -0.48 26.75 -6.88
N THR A 68 -0.23 27.10 -5.63
CA THR A 68 0.11 26.15 -4.56
C THR A 68 -0.67 26.44 -3.27
N PRO A 69 -2.01 26.50 -3.30
CA PRO A 69 -2.80 26.91 -2.13
C PRO A 69 -2.53 26.05 -0.88
N LEU A 70 -2.37 24.73 -1.04
CA LEU A 70 -2.11 23.85 0.10
C LEU A 70 -0.69 24.07 0.66
N LEU A 71 0.34 24.04 -0.18
CA LEU A 71 1.72 24.26 0.25
C LEU A 71 1.93 25.68 0.78
N SER A 72 1.26 26.69 0.21
CA SER A 72 1.30 28.05 0.73
C SER A 72 0.75 28.13 2.14
N GLY A 73 -0.42 27.52 2.41
CA GLY A 73 -0.98 27.46 3.76
C GLY A 73 -0.12 26.66 4.75
N ILE A 74 0.47 25.55 4.32
CA ILE A 74 1.41 24.77 5.14
C ILE A 74 2.69 25.57 5.43
N ALA A 75 3.24 26.27 4.45
CA ALA A 75 4.45 27.08 4.60
C ALA A 75 4.21 28.23 5.58
N GLU A 76 3.08 28.95 5.44
CA GLU A 76 2.63 29.99 6.34
C GLU A 76 2.46 29.46 7.77
N GLY A 77 1.71 28.38 7.96
CA GLY A 77 1.48 27.77 9.27
C GLY A 77 2.75 27.25 9.95
N ARG A 78 3.79 26.93 9.17
CA ARG A 78 5.10 26.48 9.67
C ARG A 78 6.12 27.61 9.83
N GLY A 79 5.87 28.80 9.29
CA GLY A 79 6.81 29.91 9.27
C GLY A 79 8.08 29.64 8.44
N ILE A 80 7.97 28.90 7.33
CA ILE A 80 9.08 28.63 6.39
C ILE A 80 8.75 29.15 4.99
N SER A 81 9.75 29.29 4.12
CA SER A 81 9.48 29.67 2.73
C SER A 81 8.80 28.54 1.96
N LEU A 82 8.04 28.91 0.92
CA LEU A 82 7.44 27.95 -0.01
C LEU A 82 8.51 27.09 -0.69
N ASP A 83 9.62 27.70 -1.14
CA ASP A 83 10.77 26.98 -1.69
C ASP A 83 11.30 25.90 -0.73
N GLU A 84 11.51 26.27 0.54
CA GLU A 84 12.00 25.34 1.55
C GLU A 84 10.99 24.19 1.76
N LEU A 85 9.69 24.49 1.81
CA LEU A 85 8.66 23.46 1.94
C LEU A 85 8.64 22.51 0.73
N VAL A 86 8.69 23.04 -0.50
CA VAL A 86 8.71 22.26 -1.74
C VAL A 86 9.87 21.25 -1.73
N GLN A 87 11.08 21.69 -1.32
CA GLN A 87 12.23 20.78 -1.21
C GLN A 87 12.00 19.67 -0.17
N LYS A 88 11.41 20.01 0.99
CA LYS A 88 11.08 19.01 2.02
C LYS A 88 10.01 18.02 1.54
N VAL A 89 8.98 18.48 0.84
CA VAL A 89 7.93 17.63 0.26
C VAL A 89 8.56 16.65 -0.74
N MET A 90 9.37 17.14 -1.68
CA MET A 90 10.01 16.28 -2.67
C MET A 90 10.99 15.27 -2.06
N ALA A 91 11.71 15.66 -1.00
CA ALA A 91 12.53 14.73 -0.22
C ALA A 91 11.69 13.62 0.44
N LYS A 92 10.56 13.97 1.08
CA LYS A 92 9.63 13.00 1.67
C LYS A 92 9.01 12.08 0.62
N VAL A 93 8.63 12.62 -0.54
CA VAL A 93 8.12 11.85 -1.68
C VAL A 93 9.14 10.81 -2.13
N LYS A 94 10.41 11.19 -2.29
CA LYS A 94 11.49 10.27 -2.66
C LYS A 94 11.67 9.16 -1.61
N LEU A 95 11.71 9.52 -0.33
CA LEU A 95 11.86 8.56 0.77
C LEU A 95 10.68 7.58 0.81
N TYR A 96 9.45 8.08 0.74
CA TYR A 96 8.25 7.25 0.75
C TYR A 96 8.20 6.30 -0.46
N ARG A 97 8.46 6.80 -1.67
CA ARG A 97 8.54 5.96 -2.89
C ARG A 97 9.59 4.86 -2.74
N SER A 98 10.79 5.20 -2.25
CA SER A 98 11.86 4.22 -2.06
C SER A 98 11.53 3.15 -1.02
N ALA A 99 10.74 3.48 -0.01
CA ALA A 99 10.35 2.54 1.03
C ALA A 99 9.17 1.64 0.59
N VAL A 100 8.19 2.19 -0.12
CA VAL A 100 6.98 1.45 -0.52
C VAL A 100 7.19 0.60 -1.77
N ALA A 101 8.01 1.04 -2.74
CA ALA A 101 8.18 0.32 -4.01
C ALA A 101 8.61 -1.15 -3.85
N PRO A 102 9.60 -1.50 -2.99
CA PRO A 102 9.96 -2.90 -2.76
C PRO A 102 8.83 -3.72 -2.12
N VAL A 103 8.04 -3.12 -1.22
CA VAL A 103 6.89 -3.75 -0.56
C VAL A 103 5.80 -4.07 -1.59
N THR A 104 5.50 -3.10 -2.46
CA THR A 104 4.54 -3.27 -3.57
C THR A 104 4.98 -4.39 -4.51
N GLY A 105 6.24 -4.38 -4.95
CA GLY A 105 6.78 -5.41 -5.84
C GLY A 105 6.79 -6.79 -5.19
N LYS A 106 7.16 -6.88 -3.91
CA LYS A 106 7.11 -8.14 -3.14
C LYS A 106 5.69 -8.70 -3.10
N ARG A 107 4.70 -7.87 -2.76
CA ARG A 107 3.29 -8.28 -2.72
C ARG A 107 2.78 -8.75 -4.09
N GLN A 108 3.09 -8.02 -5.16
CA GLN A 108 2.72 -8.40 -6.53
C GLN A 108 3.30 -9.76 -6.93
N ARG A 109 4.61 -9.97 -6.70
CA ARG A 109 5.25 -11.26 -6.98
C ARG A 109 4.58 -12.41 -6.21
N LEU A 110 4.30 -12.23 -4.92
CA LEU A 110 3.66 -13.27 -4.11
C LEU A 110 2.21 -13.53 -4.54
N GLU A 111 1.47 -12.51 -4.98
CA GLU A 111 0.14 -12.66 -5.58
C GLU A 111 0.21 -13.51 -6.85
N ASP A 112 1.17 -13.23 -7.74
CA ASP A 112 1.38 -14.01 -8.96
C ASP A 112 1.70 -15.49 -8.63
N GLU A 113 2.56 -15.74 -7.64
CA GLU A 113 2.89 -17.10 -7.15
C GLU A 113 1.66 -17.84 -6.60
N ILE A 114 0.81 -17.17 -5.82
CA ILE A 114 -0.42 -17.76 -5.25
C ILE A 114 -1.42 -18.10 -6.36
N LEU A 115 -1.61 -17.19 -7.32
CA LEU A 115 -2.57 -17.37 -8.40
C LEU A 115 -2.13 -18.50 -9.35
N ALA A 116 -0.84 -18.63 -9.61
CA ALA A 116 -0.26 -19.69 -10.45
C ALA A 116 -0.18 -21.07 -9.78
N ALA A 117 -0.36 -21.18 -8.46
CA ALA A 117 -0.25 -22.46 -7.75
C ALA A 117 -1.43 -23.40 -8.01
N ASP A 118 -1.15 -24.67 -8.32
CA ASP A 118 -2.17 -25.69 -8.62
C ASP A 118 -2.51 -26.60 -7.43
N THR A 119 -1.82 -26.44 -6.29
CA THR A 119 -2.03 -27.28 -5.10
C THR A 119 -2.13 -26.45 -3.83
N VAL A 120 -2.84 -26.98 -2.84
CA VAL A 120 -2.99 -26.35 -1.51
C VAL A 120 -1.63 -26.21 -0.85
N GLU A 121 -0.75 -27.20 -1.03
CA GLU A 121 0.60 -27.21 -0.49
C GLU A 121 1.46 -26.09 -1.10
N ALA A 122 1.37 -25.88 -2.41
CA ALA A 122 2.11 -24.82 -3.09
C ALA A 122 1.64 -23.42 -2.65
N VAL A 123 0.32 -23.21 -2.51
CA VAL A 123 -0.21 -21.95 -1.97
C VAL A 123 0.26 -21.71 -0.53
N ASN A 124 0.23 -22.74 0.32
CA ASN A 124 0.65 -22.62 1.71
C ASN A 124 2.15 -22.36 1.87
N ALA A 125 2.96 -22.78 0.90
CA ALA A 125 4.40 -22.52 0.88
C ALA A 125 4.77 -21.07 0.52
N VAL A 126 3.83 -20.29 -0.02
CA VAL A 126 4.04 -18.86 -0.26
C VAL A 126 4.01 -18.13 1.08
N GLU A 127 5.08 -17.42 1.40
CA GLU A 127 5.23 -16.67 2.65
C GLU A 127 5.69 -15.25 2.38
N TRP A 128 5.28 -14.34 3.27
CA TRP A 128 5.88 -13.01 3.32
C TRP A 128 7.25 -13.11 4.00
N PRO A 129 8.37 -12.92 3.28
CA PRO A 129 9.69 -13.04 3.88
C PRO A 129 9.91 -11.92 4.92
N ALA A 130 10.47 -12.33 6.06
CA ALA A 130 10.88 -11.47 7.17
C ALA A 130 11.77 -10.31 6.73
#